data_AF-A0A956BAU2-F1
#
_entry.id   AF-A0A956BAU2-F1
#
_cell.length_a   1.000
_cell.length_b   1.000
_cell.length_c   1.000
_cell.angle_alpha   90.00
_cell.angle_beta   90.00
_cell.angle_gamma   90.00
#
_symmetry.space_group_name_H-M   'P 1'
#
loop_
_entity.id
_entity.type
_entity.pdbx_description
1 polymer ?
#
loop_
_entity_poly.entity_id
_entity_poly.type
_entity_poly.pdbx_seq_one_letter_code
_entity_poly.pdbx_strand_id
1 'polypeptide(L)'
;MRWLNADRALAWGVAAAIAVVVFPLPTPLLDGLLAAQLGLSIVVLVAALGVRDPLDLSSFPAVLLLTTLLRLALNVSTTRLILGQADAGDVVAAFGDVVVAGNVLVGLVVFGVLTLVQFLV
;
A
#
# COMPACT_ATOMS: atom_id res chain seq x y z
N MET A 1 8.90 -29.05 5.76
CA MET A 1 8.60 -28.68 4.35
C MET A 1 7.79 -27.38 4.19
N ARG A 2 6.92 -26.97 5.12
CA ARG A 2 6.02 -25.79 4.97
C ARG A 2 6.73 -24.41 5.06
N TRP A 3 7.84 -24.34 5.78
CA TRP A 3 8.64 -23.11 5.97
C TRP A 3 9.39 -22.64 4.71
N LEU A 4 9.86 -23.57 3.85
CA LEU A 4 10.55 -23.24 2.59
C LEU A 4 9.61 -22.62 1.52
N ASN A 5 8.29 -22.80 1.65
CA ASN A 5 7.33 -22.15 0.76
C ASN A 5 7.07 -20.70 1.17
N ALA A 6 7.08 -20.42 2.48
CA ALA A 6 6.89 -19.07 3.02
C ALA A 6 8.08 -18.17 2.67
N ASP A 7 9.31 -18.67 2.83
CA ASP A 7 10.52 -17.92 2.44
C ASP A 7 10.58 -17.66 0.94
N ARG A 8 10.16 -18.63 0.11
CA ARG A 8 10.05 -18.43 -1.34
C ARG A 8 8.97 -17.43 -1.71
N ALA A 9 7.80 -17.48 -1.08
CA ALA A 9 6.73 -16.52 -1.32
C ALA A 9 7.13 -15.09 -0.91
N LEU A 10 7.81 -14.94 0.22
CA LEU A 10 8.40 -13.67 0.66
C LEU A 10 9.46 -13.16 -0.33
N ALA A 11 10.37 -14.03 -0.77
CA ALA A 11 11.40 -13.67 -1.75
C ALA A 11 10.80 -13.23 -3.09
N TRP A 12 9.77 -13.92 -3.58
CA TRP A 12 9.03 -13.52 -4.78
C TRP A 12 8.29 -12.19 -4.60
N GLY A 13 7.70 -11.94 -3.42
CA GLY A 13 7.04 -10.68 -3.09
C GLY A 13 8.00 -9.50 -3.07
N VAL A 14 9.18 -9.68 -2.47
CA VAL A 14 10.26 -8.67 -2.45
C VAL A 14 10.77 -8.41 -3.88
N ALA A 15 11.02 -9.46 -4.66
CA ALA A 15 11.50 -9.32 -6.04
C ALA A 15 10.47 -8.59 -6.93
N ALA A 16 9.19 -8.90 -6.77
CA ALA A 16 8.10 -8.20 -7.46
C ALA A 16 8.03 -6.72 -7.05
N ALA A 17 8.18 -6.40 -5.75
CA ALA A 17 8.18 -5.03 -5.25
C ALA A 17 9.33 -4.20 -5.87
N ILE A 18 10.54 -4.77 -5.97
CA ILE A 18 11.69 -4.12 -6.61
C ILE A 18 11.46 -3.97 -8.11
N ALA A 19 10.90 -4.98 -8.78
CA ALA A 19 10.60 -4.92 -10.22
C ALA A 19 9.61 -3.79 -10.54
N VAL A 20 8.61 -3.58 -9.69
CA VAL A 20 7.62 -2.49 -9.82
C VAL A 20 8.26 -1.10 -9.68
N VAL A 21 9.29 -0.95 -8.84
CA VAL A 21 10.04 0.31 -8.73
C VAL A 21 10.85 0.59 -10.00
N VAL A 22 11.51 -0.44 -10.55
CA VAL A 22 12.38 -0.28 -11.74
C VAL A 22 11.57 -0.11 -13.02
N PHE A 23 10.47 -0.86 -13.19
CA PHE A 23 9.68 -0.86 -14.42
C PHE A 23 8.46 0.07 -14.31
N PRO A 24 8.15 0.91 -15.32
CA PRO A 24 6.90 1.66 -15.37
C PRO A 24 5.70 0.72 -15.43
N LEU A 25 4.89 0.73 -14.36
CA LEU A 25 3.59 0.07 -14.38
C LEU A 25 2.60 0.89 -15.20
N PRO A 26 1.77 0.25 -16.06
CA PRO A 26 0.66 0.94 -16.70
C PRO A 26 -0.39 1.34 -15.65
N THR A 27 -1.00 2.51 -15.82
CA THR A 27 -1.99 3.12 -14.91
C THR A 27 -3.09 2.16 -14.43
N PRO A 28 -3.76 1.36 -15.30
CA PRO A 28 -4.83 0.45 -14.84
C PRO A 28 -4.33 -0.68 -13.95
N LEU A 29 -3.08 -1.12 -14.10
CA LEU A 29 -2.50 -2.15 -13.24
C LEU A 29 -2.21 -1.56 -11.86
N LEU A 30 -1.66 -0.33 -11.82
CA LEU A 30 -1.41 0.38 -10.57
C LEU A 30 -2.71 0.61 -9.79
N ASP A 31 -3.78 1.04 -10.45
CA ASP A 31 -5.09 1.21 -9.81
C ASP A 31 -5.64 -0.11 -9.24
N GLY A 32 -5.50 -1.21 -9.98
CA GLY A 32 -5.88 -2.53 -9.49
C GLY A 32 -5.08 -2.96 -8.25
N LEU A 33 -3.77 -2.69 -8.23
CA LEU A 33 -2.91 -2.98 -7.08
C LEU A 33 -3.20 -2.07 -5.87
N LEU A 34 -3.50 -0.79 -6.08
CA LEU A 34 -3.95 0.12 -5.02
C LEU A 34 -5.28 -0.34 -4.42
N ALA A 35 -6.26 -0.69 -5.25
CA ALA A 35 -7.55 -1.21 -4.78
C ALA A 35 -7.38 -2.52 -4.00
N ALA A 36 -6.54 -3.44 -4.50
CA ALA A 36 -6.22 -4.68 -3.81
C ALA A 36 -5.52 -4.45 -2.46
N GLN A 37 -4.60 -3.48 -2.39
CA GLN A 37 -3.93 -3.09 -1.15
C GLN A 37 -4.92 -2.57 -0.11
N LEU A 38 -5.85 -1.68 -0.52
CA LEU A 38 -6.90 -1.17 0.38
C LEU A 38 -7.79 -2.30 0.89
N GLY A 39 -8.19 -3.23 0.00
CA GLY A 39 -8.96 -4.41 0.38
C GLY A 39 -8.21 -5.32 1.37
N LEU A 40 -6.92 -5.57 1.11
CA LEU A 40 -6.06 -6.36 1.99
C LEU A 40 -5.94 -5.71 3.38
N SER A 41 -5.81 -4.40 3.48
CA SER A 41 -5.78 -3.69 4.76
C SER A 41 -7.05 -3.91 5.59
N ILE A 42 -8.22 -3.94 4.94
CA ILE A 42 -9.50 -4.25 5.62
C ILE A 42 -9.54 -5.71 6.07
N VAL A 43 -9.09 -6.65 5.23
CA VAL A 43 -9.03 -8.07 5.60
C VAL A 43 -8.10 -8.29 6.80
N VAL A 44 -6.92 -7.65 6.81
CA VAL A 44 -5.98 -7.71 7.92
C VAL A 44 -6.58 -7.08 9.19
N LEU A 45 -7.30 -5.96 9.08
CA LEU A 45 -8.00 -5.34 10.20
C LEU A 45 -9.05 -6.28 10.82
N VAL A 46 -9.91 -6.87 9.99
CA VAL A 46 -10.94 -7.81 10.46
C VAL A 46 -10.31 -9.06 11.06
N ALA A 47 -9.24 -9.58 10.45
CA ALA A 47 -8.48 -10.71 10.99
C ALA A 47 -7.85 -10.37 12.36
N ALA A 48 -7.25 -9.19 12.50
CA ALA A 48 -6.65 -8.73 13.75
C ALA A 48 -7.69 -8.59 14.88
N LEU A 49 -8.89 -8.08 14.58
CA LEU A 49 -10.00 -7.99 15.53
C LEU A 49 -10.56 -9.38 15.94
N GLY A 50 -10.34 -10.41 15.11
CA GLY A 50 -10.79 -11.78 15.35
C GLY A 50 -9.81 -12.67 16.13
N VAL A 51 -8.58 -12.22 16.38
CA VAL A 51 -7.55 -13.02 17.08
C VAL A 51 -7.88 -13.16 18.56
N ARG A 52 -7.90 -14.40 19.06
CA ARG A 52 -8.17 -14.74 20.47
C ARG A 52 -6.92 -15.17 21.24
N ASP A 53 -5.88 -15.65 20.56
CA ASP A 53 -4.66 -16.16 21.18
C ASP A 53 -3.39 -15.42 20.67
N PRO A 54 -2.47 -14.99 21.56
CA PRO A 54 -1.28 -14.24 21.18
C PRO A 54 -0.23 -15.04 20.39
N LEU A 55 -0.38 -16.36 20.25
CA LEU A 55 0.55 -17.20 19.47
C LEU A 55 0.37 -17.02 17.93
N ASP A 56 -0.83 -16.66 17.48
CA ASP A 56 -1.13 -16.34 16.07
C ASP A 56 -0.47 -15.03 15.63
N LEU A 57 -0.10 -14.16 16.59
CA LEU A 57 0.65 -12.94 16.33
C LEU A 57 2.07 -13.21 15.84
N SER A 58 2.62 -14.42 15.97
CA SER A 58 3.96 -14.73 15.44
C SER A 58 4.05 -14.66 13.91
N SER A 59 2.93 -14.90 13.22
CA SER A 59 2.82 -14.74 11.77
C SER A 59 2.57 -13.29 11.32
N PHE A 60 2.10 -12.45 12.26
CA PHE A 60 1.69 -11.08 12.01
C PHE A 60 2.84 -10.16 11.57
N PRO A 61 4.05 -10.22 12.18
CA PRO A 61 5.22 -9.46 11.73
C PRO A 61 5.58 -9.70 10.26
N ALA A 62 5.50 -10.95 9.79
CA ALA A 62 5.83 -11.28 8.40
C ALA A 62 4.81 -10.69 7.41
N VAL A 63 3.52 -10.73 7.77
CA VAL A 63 2.43 -10.09 6.99
C VAL A 63 2.57 -8.57 7.01
N LEU A 64 2.88 -7.98 8.16
CA LEU A 64 3.15 -6.54 8.27
C LEU A 64 4.37 -6.13 7.45
N LEU A 65 5.45 -6.92 7.43
CA LEU A 65 6.63 -6.66 6.60
C LEU A 65 6.30 -6.71 5.11
N LEU A 66 5.61 -7.75 4.65
CA LEU A 66 5.19 -7.88 3.26
C LEU A 66 4.25 -6.76 2.83
N THR A 67 3.24 -6.45 3.64
CA THR A 67 2.31 -5.35 3.37
C THR A 67 3.05 -4.03 3.31
N THR A 68 3.97 -3.76 4.23
CA THR A 68 4.77 -2.51 4.25
C THR A 68 5.63 -2.37 3.00
N LEU A 69 6.28 -3.43 2.54
CA LEU A 69 7.03 -3.44 1.29
C LEU A 69 6.14 -3.18 0.08
N LEU A 70 4.95 -3.77 0.04
CA LEU A 70 3.95 -3.47 -0.98
C LEU A 70 3.52 -2.00 -0.93
N ARG A 71 3.25 -1.43 0.26
CA ARG A 71 2.94 0.01 0.42
C ARG A 71 4.06 0.87 -0.17
N LEU A 72 5.32 0.55 0.13
CA LEU A 72 6.46 1.33 -0.35
C LEU A 72 6.55 1.28 -1.88
N ALA A 73 6.46 0.10 -2.48
CA ALA A 73 6.56 -0.08 -3.93
C ALA A 73 5.44 0.65 -4.69
N LEU A 74 4.20 0.57 -4.18
CA LEU A 74 3.05 1.26 -4.78
C LEU A 74 3.18 2.77 -4.65
N ASN A 75 3.51 3.30 -3.47
CA ASN A 75 3.69 4.75 -3.30
C ASN A 75 4.78 5.32 -4.22
N VAL A 76 5.95 4.66 -4.32
CA VAL A 76 7.04 5.11 -5.21
C VAL A 76 6.59 5.09 -6.67
N SER A 77 5.86 4.06 -7.09
CA SER A 77 5.37 3.94 -8.47
C SER A 77 4.30 4.99 -8.79
N THR A 78 3.37 5.23 -7.87
CA THR A 78 2.33 6.26 -7.99
C THR A 78 2.95 7.64 -8.09
N THR A 79 3.90 7.98 -7.22
CA THR A 79 4.60 9.27 -7.29
C THR A 79 5.35 9.44 -8.61
N ARG A 80 5.98 8.38 -9.15
CA ARG A 80 6.63 8.45 -10.46
C ARG A 80 5.63 8.71 -11.59
N LEU A 81 4.46 8.08 -11.58
CA LEU A 81 3.43 8.29 -12.62
C LEU A 81 2.83 9.70 -12.53
N ILE A 82 2.49 10.15 -11.32
CA ILE A 82 1.98 11.51 -11.08
C ILE A 82 2.99 12.56 -11.57
N LEU A 83 4.27 12.44 -11.19
CA LEU A 83 5.28 13.45 -11.53
C LEU A 83 5.82 13.32 -12.96
N GLY A 84 5.87 12.11 -13.52
CA GLY A 84 6.48 11.84 -14.81
C GLY A 84 5.51 11.93 -15.99
N GLN A 85 4.24 11.57 -15.79
CA GLN A 85 3.22 11.51 -16.85
C GLN A 85 2.02 12.42 -16.58
N ALA A 86 1.99 13.13 -15.44
CA ALA A 86 0.84 13.90 -14.98
C ALA A 86 -0.45 13.07 -14.89
N ASP A 87 -0.30 11.76 -14.71
CA ASP A 87 -1.40 10.80 -14.60
C ASP A 87 -1.33 10.11 -13.23
N ALA A 88 -2.38 10.30 -12.43
CA ALA A 88 -2.48 9.78 -11.08
C ALA A 88 -3.18 8.41 -11.00
N GLY A 89 -3.88 8.00 -12.06
CA GLY A 89 -4.84 6.90 -12.01
C GLY A 89 -6.19 7.30 -11.40
N ASP A 90 -7.21 6.49 -11.67
CA ASP A 90 -8.60 6.73 -11.30
C ASP A 90 -8.81 6.60 -9.79
N VAL A 91 -8.11 5.66 -9.14
CA VAL A 91 -8.25 5.43 -7.69
C VAL A 91 -7.70 6.62 -6.90
N VAL A 92 -6.56 7.16 -7.31
CA VAL A 92 -5.95 8.32 -6.66
C VAL A 92 -6.77 9.59 -6.91
N ALA A 93 -7.28 9.77 -8.13
CA ALA A 93 -8.16 10.90 -8.46
C ALA A 93 -9.44 10.87 -7.63
N ALA A 94 -10.09 9.71 -7.50
CA ALA A 94 -11.28 9.54 -6.68
C ALA A 94 -11.00 9.80 -5.19
N PHE A 95 -9.88 9.32 -4.65
CA PHE A 95 -9.47 9.61 -3.28
C PHE A 95 -9.19 11.11 -3.07
N GLY A 96 -8.55 11.76 -4.04
CA GLY A 96 -8.29 13.20 -3.99
C GLY A 96 -9.57 14.03 -3.89
N ASP A 97 -10.59 13.67 -4.68
CA ASP A 97 -11.87 14.38 -4.69
C ASP A 97 -12.62 14.25 -3.35
N VAL A 98 -12.55 13.06 -2.74
CA VAL A 98 -13.11 12.78 -1.40
C VAL A 98 -12.38 13.55 -0.30
N VAL A 99 -11.04 13.63 -0.35
CA VAL A 99 -10.23 14.31 0.68
C VAL A 99 -10.31 15.83 0.58
N VAL A 100 -10.38 16.35 -0.64
CA VAL A 100 -10.48 17.80 -0.88
C VAL A 100 -11.89 18.31 -0.59
N ALA A 101 -12.93 17.50 -0.80
CA ALA A 101 -14.33 17.84 -0.49
C ALA A 101 -14.74 19.26 -0.93
N GLY A 102 -14.25 19.71 -2.09
CA GLY A 102 -14.49 21.05 -2.64
C GLY A 102 -13.63 22.19 -2.08
N ASN A 103 -12.75 21.94 -1.10
CA ASN A 103 -11.82 22.92 -0.54
C ASN A 103 -10.38 22.41 -0.50
N VAL A 104 -9.56 22.92 -1.43
CA VAL A 104 -8.12 22.57 -1.56
C VAL A 104 -7.34 22.82 -0.26
N LEU A 105 -7.74 23.82 0.54
CA LEU A 105 -7.10 24.11 1.83
C LEU A 105 -7.31 22.97 2.83
N VAL A 106 -8.51 22.39 2.87
CA VAL A 106 -8.81 21.22 3.72
C VAL A 106 -7.98 20.03 3.26
N GLY A 107 -7.92 19.78 1.95
CA GLY A 107 -7.09 18.71 1.38
C GLY A 107 -5.61 18.84 1.74
N LEU A 108 -5.06 20.07 1.68
CA LEU A 108 -3.67 20.34 2.04
C LEU A 108 -3.39 20.08 3.53
N VAL A 109 -4.30 20.48 4.42
CA VAL A 109 -4.18 20.23 5.86
C VAL A 109 -4.22 18.73 6.16
N VAL A 110 -5.18 18.00 5.58
CA VAL A 110 -5.30 16.55 5.76
C VAL A 110 -4.08 15.82 5.24
N PHE A 111 -3.60 16.18 4.03
CA PHE A 111 -2.37 15.63 3.46
C PHE A 111 -1.15 15.88 4.36
N GLY A 112 -1.01 17.09 4.90
CA GLY A 112 0.06 17.44 5.83
C GLY A 112 0.04 16.59 7.10
N VAL A 113 -1.13 16.41 7.72
CA VAL A 113 -1.30 15.58 8.92
C VAL A 113 -0.95 14.11 8.62
N LEU A 114 -1.47 13.54 7.54
CA LEU A 114 -1.19 12.14 7.16
C LEU A 114 0.30 11.92 6.85
N THR A 115 0.93 12.86 6.16
CA THR A 115 2.37 12.81 5.85
C THR A 115 3.19 12.86 7.14
N LEU A 116 2.86 13.75 8.07
CA LEU A 116 3.51 13.85 9.37
C LEU A 116 3.43 12.53 10.15
N VAL A 117 2.25 11.91 10.21
CA VAL A 117 2.05 10.62 10.89
C VAL A 117 2.89 9.51 10.24
N GLN A 118 2.96 9.46 8.91
CA GLN A 118 3.73 8.45 8.17
C GLN A 118 5.26 8.57 8.36
N PHE A 119 5.78 9.75 8.73
CA PHE A 119 7.21 9.94 9.04
C PHE A 119 7.56 9.67 10.51
N LEU A 120 6.58 9.75 11.42
CA LEU A 120 6.77 9.61 12.86
C LEU A 120 6.70 8.14 13.33
N VAL A 121 6.18 7.26 12.47
CA VAL A 121 6.12 5.79 12.61
C VAL A 121 7.32 5.16 11.89
#